data_AF-A0A9Q3CLE0-F1
#
_entry.id   AF-A0A9Q3CLE0-F1
#
_cell.length_a   1.000
_cell.length_b   1.000
_cell.length_c   1.000
_cell.angle_alpha   90.00
_cell.angle_beta   90.00
_cell.angle_gamma   90.00
#
_symmetry.space_group_name_H-M   'P 1'
#
loop_
_entity.id
_entity.type
_entity.pdbx_description
1 polymer ?
#
loop_
_entity_poly.entity_id
_entity_poly.type
_entity_poly.pdbx_seq_one_letter_code
_entity_poly.pdbx_strand_id
1 'polypeptide(L)'
;MEYKDHEGYNHDCVTLLPAVQLAYNTSQHCTTGKSPSVVEKGWNPILPVDHLEKNLLTIHPTAKDFHDMGKSSCDTTSIYIAEAKEYNKQRYEKSYMEPEFKEGDQVLGT
;
A
#
# COMPACT_ATOMS: atom_id res chain seq x y z
N MET A 1 11.65 11.32 5.86
CA MET A 1 11.57 10.65 7.16
C MET A 1 12.64 9.57 7.16
N GLU A 2 13.72 9.76 7.92
CA GLU A 2 14.64 8.67 8.21
C GLU A 2 14.16 8.04 9.52
N TYR A 3 13.63 6.82 9.45
CA TYR A 3 13.22 6.09 10.64
C TYR A 3 14.42 5.32 11.16
N LYS A 4 14.83 5.65 12.39
CA LYS A 4 15.83 4.90 13.16
C LYS A 4 15.08 4.06 14.18
N ASP A 5 15.33 2.76 14.18
CA ASP A 5 14.92 1.91 15.30
C ASP A 5 15.64 2.32 16.60
N HIS A 6 15.24 1.73 17.73
CA HIS A 6 15.83 2.01 19.04
C HIS A 6 17.34 1.64 19.13
N GLU A 7 17.88 0.97 18.10
CA GLU A 7 19.28 0.55 17.95
C GLU A 7 20.05 1.42 16.93
N GLY A 8 19.39 2.36 16.25
CA GLY A 8 20.01 3.31 15.32
C GLY A 8 20.17 2.82 13.88
N TYR A 9 19.55 1.70 13.49
CA TYR A 9 19.61 1.16 12.14
C TYR A 9 18.70 1.94 11.19
N ASN A 10 19.28 2.43 10.09
CA ASN A 10 18.53 2.90 8.91
C ASN A 10 18.29 1.68 8.01
N HIS A 11 17.03 1.30 7.81
CA HIS A 11 16.69 0.20 6.90
C HIS A 11 16.84 0.65 5.43
N ASP A 12 17.79 0.05 4.71
CA ASP A 12 17.94 0.26 3.26
C ASP A 12 16.80 -0.41 2.49
N CYS A 13 16.43 0.16 1.34
CA CYS A 13 15.37 -0.33 0.47
C CYS A 13 15.54 -1.80 0.07
N VAL A 14 16.80 -2.27 -0.08
CA VAL A 14 17.11 -3.67 -0.38
C VAL A 14 16.79 -4.57 0.81
N THR A 15 17.08 -4.12 2.04
CA THR A 15 16.79 -4.89 3.26
C THR A 15 15.29 -5.05 3.53
N LEU A 16 14.48 -4.12 3.00
CA LEU A 16 13.02 -4.14 3.13
C LEU A 16 12.32 -4.98 2.03
N LEU A 17 13.04 -5.44 1.00
CA LEU A 17 12.43 -6.21 -0.10
C LEU A 17 11.59 -7.41 0.36
N PRO A 18 12.02 -8.24 1.33
CA PRO A 18 11.20 -9.36 1.78
C PRO A 18 9.87 -8.91 2.41
N ALA A 19 9.91 -7.81 3.19
CA ALA A 19 8.72 -7.24 3.82
C ALA A 19 7.76 -6.66 2.78
N VAL A 20 8.28 -5.98 1.76
CA VAL A 20 7.50 -5.42 0.65
C VAL A 20 6.86 -6.54 -0.18
N GLN A 21 7.61 -7.60 -0.50
CA GLN A 21 7.09 -8.75 -1.23
C GLN A 21 5.93 -9.42 -0.48
N LEU A 22 6.07 -9.57 0.84
CA LEU A 22 5.02 -10.12 1.69
C LEU A 22 3.79 -9.23 1.69
N ALA A 23 3.95 -7.92 1.91
CA ALA A 23 2.86 -6.96 1.91
C ALA A 23 2.12 -6.93 0.56
N TYR A 24 2.83 -6.97 -0.56
CA TYR A 24 2.23 -7.03 -1.89
C TYR A 24 1.39 -8.31 -2.07
N ASN A 25 1.93 -9.46 -1.68
CA ASN A 25 1.26 -10.75 -1.86
C ASN A 25 0.02 -10.94 -0.96
N THR A 26 -0.07 -10.24 0.16
CA THR A 26 -1.22 -10.30 1.08
C THR A 26 -2.23 -9.18 0.85
N SER A 27 -1.85 -8.11 0.15
CA SER A 27 -2.74 -6.98 -0.13
C SER A 27 -3.78 -7.31 -1.19
N GLN A 28 -5.00 -6.82 -0.98
CA GLN A 28 -6.10 -7.00 -1.93
C GLN A 28 -5.91 -6.11 -3.16
N HIS A 29 -5.98 -6.71 -4.35
CA HIS A 29 -5.91 -5.95 -5.59
C HIS A 29 -7.26 -5.29 -5.91
N CYS A 30 -7.24 -4.04 -6.39
CA CYS A 30 -8.44 -3.23 -6.58
C CYS A 30 -9.43 -3.80 -7.61
N THR A 31 -8.93 -4.40 -8.70
CA THR A 31 -9.79 -4.93 -9.77
C THR A 31 -10.38 -6.30 -9.46
N THR A 32 -9.59 -7.19 -8.84
CA THR A 32 -9.99 -8.59 -8.64
C THR A 32 -10.61 -8.84 -7.27
N GLY A 33 -10.43 -7.90 -6.34
CA GLY A 33 -10.87 -8.05 -4.96
C GLY A 33 -10.21 -9.21 -4.22
N LYS A 34 -9.10 -9.76 -4.74
CA LYS A 34 -8.35 -10.87 -4.13
C LYS A 34 -6.87 -10.49 -4.03
N SER A 35 -6.19 -11.01 -3.01
CA SER A 35 -4.74 -10.90 -2.91
C SER A 35 -4.04 -11.90 -3.84
N PRO A 36 -2.82 -11.60 -4.33
CA PRO A 36 -2.05 -12.55 -5.13
C PRO A 36 -1.89 -13.91 -4.46
N SER A 37 -1.60 -13.96 -3.15
CA SER A 37 -1.44 -15.24 -2.44
C SER A 37 -2.73 -16.06 -2.34
N VAL A 38 -3.91 -15.42 -2.24
CA VAL A 38 -5.19 -16.14 -2.34
C VAL A 38 -5.41 -16.69 -3.74
N VAL A 39 -5.02 -15.97 -4.79
CA VAL A 39 -5.15 -16.46 -6.17
C VAL A 39 -4.19 -17.62 -6.46
N GLU A 40 -2.96 -17.55 -5.96
CA GLU A 40 -1.93 -18.57 -6.19
C GLU A 40 -2.07 -19.80 -5.29
N LYS A 41 -2.34 -19.59 -4.01
CA LYS A 41 -2.27 -20.63 -2.96
C LYS A 41 -3.62 -20.96 -2.34
N GLY A 42 -4.63 -20.12 -2.56
CA GLY A 42 -5.96 -20.26 -1.95
C GLY A 42 -6.09 -19.66 -0.55
N TRP A 43 -5.01 -19.13 0.04
CA TRP A 43 -5.01 -18.57 1.39
C TRP A 43 -3.92 -17.48 1.57
N ASN A 44 -4.18 -16.54 2.48
CA ASN A 44 -3.20 -15.57 2.93
C ASN A 44 -2.41 -16.13 4.13
N PRO A 45 -1.08 -15.96 4.19
CA PRO A 45 -0.31 -16.28 5.39
C PRO A 45 -0.78 -15.42 6.56
N ILE A 46 -0.95 -16.06 7.72
CA ILE A 46 -1.32 -15.34 8.94
C ILE A 46 -0.05 -14.67 9.50
N LEU A 47 -0.11 -13.36 9.69
CA LEU A 47 1.02 -12.58 10.17
C LEU A 47 1.02 -12.51 11.70
N PRO A 48 2.20 -12.32 12.34
CA PRO A 48 2.26 -12.10 13.79
C PRO A 48 1.43 -10.90 14.26
N VAL A 49 1.30 -9.87 13.42
CA VAL A 49 0.44 -8.69 13.69
C VAL A 49 -1.04 -9.04 13.76
N ASP A 50 -1.48 -10.09 13.09
CA ASP A 50 -2.88 -10.54 13.13
C ASP A 50 -3.21 -11.22 14.48
N HIS A 51 -2.18 -11.67 15.21
CA HIS A 51 -2.31 -12.35 16.51
C HIS A 51 -1.92 -11.48 17.71
N LEU A 52 -1.46 -10.24 17.48
CA LEU A 52 -1.20 -9.27 18.53
C LEU A 52 -2.55 -8.75 19.05
N GLU A 53 -3.24 -9.56 19.86
CA GLU A 53 -4.45 -9.14 20.54
C GLU A 53 -4.13 -8.02 21.53
N LYS A 54 -5.09 -7.09 21.68
CA LYS A 54 -5.02 -5.97 22.64
C LYS A 54 -4.86 -6.43 24.11
N ASN A 55 -5.04 -7.71 24.40
CA ASN A 55 -5.08 -8.30 25.74
C ASN A 55 -3.82 -9.10 26.12
N LEU A 56 -2.73 -9.05 25.34
CA LEU A 56 -1.48 -9.66 25.79
C LEU A 56 -0.92 -8.86 27.00
N LEU A 57 -1.00 -9.48 28.18
CA LEU A 57 -0.53 -8.95 29.46
C LEU A 57 0.97 -8.62 29.49
N THR A 58 1.76 -9.19 28.57
CA THR A 58 3.21 -9.00 28.52
C THR A 58 3.69 -9.02 27.05
N ILE A 59 3.67 -7.86 26.39
CA ILE A 59 4.32 -7.67 25.09
C ILE A 59 5.74 -7.15 25.36
N HIS A 60 6.75 -7.71 24.70
CA HIS A 60 8.12 -7.19 24.77
C HIS A 60 8.15 -5.73 24.31
N PRO A 61 8.82 -4.80 25.01
CA PRO A 61 8.77 -3.36 24.70
C PRO A 61 9.08 -3.06 23.23
N THR A 62 10.10 -3.69 22.68
CA THR A 62 10.46 -3.57 21.25
C THR A 62 9.32 -3.95 20.30
N ALA A 63 8.60 -5.05 20.57
CA ALA A 63 7.50 -5.49 19.72
C ALA A 63 6.31 -4.50 19.77
N LYS A 64 6.09 -3.87 20.93
CA LYS A 64 5.09 -2.81 21.11
C LYS A 64 5.46 -1.57 20.31
N ASP A 65 6.72 -1.13 20.38
CA ASP A 65 7.20 0.03 19.64
C ASP A 65 7.08 -0.17 18.13
N PHE A 66 7.43 -1.37 17.62
CA PHE A 66 7.25 -1.71 16.21
C PHE A 66 5.78 -1.72 15.78
N HIS A 67 4.88 -2.22 16.63
CA HIS A 67 3.44 -2.18 16.36
C HIS A 67 2.91 -0.75 16.27
N ASP A 68 3.24 0.09 17.27
CA ASP A 68 2.76 1.47 17.34
C ASP A 68 3.33 2.30 16.18
N MET A 69 4.59 2.07 15.83
CA MET A 69 5.21 2.64 14.65
C MET A 69 4.47 2.22 13.37
N GLY A 70 4.33 0.91 13.13
CA GLY A 70 3.69 0.38 11.93
C GLY A 70 2.27 0.93 11.75
N LYS A 71 1.51 1.06 12.84
CA LYS A 71 0.18 1.64 12.83
C LYS A 71 0.19 3.12 12.43
N SER A 72 1.05 3.93 13.06
CA SER A 72 1.19 5.35 12.71
C SER A 72 1.63 5.57 11.24
N SER A 73 2.50 4.69 10.73
CA SER A 73 2.93 4.71 9.33
C SER A 73 1.80 4.32 8.38
N CYS A 74 0.96 3.35 8.75
CA CYS A 74 -0.21 2.98 7.95
C CYS A 74 -1.22 4.12 7.85
N ASP A 75 -1.49 4.80 8.97
CA ASP A 75 -2.43 5.92 9.02
C ASP A 75 -1.96 7.09 8.14
N THR A 76 -0.69 7.47 8.28
CA THR A 76 -0.08 8.55 7.47
C THR A 76 0.00 8.19 5.99
N THR A 77 0.42 6.96 5.67
CA THR A 77 0.50 6.49 4.27
C THR A 77 -0.87 6.46 3.61
N SER A 78 -1.92 6.11 4.34
CA SER A 78 -3.30 6.13 3.81
C SER A 78 -3.75 7.52 3.40
N ILE A 79 -3.37 8.55 4.18
CA ILE A 79 -3.63 9.95 3.84
C ILE A 79 -2.88 10.34 2.56
N TYR A 80 -1.57 10.05 2.49
CA TYR A 80 -0.78 10.37 1.29
C TYR A 80 -1.27 9.66 0.03
N ILE A 81 -1.75 8.42 0.15
CA ILE A 81 -2.37 7.70 -0.97
C ILE A 81 -3.65 8.41 -1.43
N ALA A 82 -4.48 8.89 -0.49
CA ALA A 82 -5.70 9.62 -0.81
C ALA A 82 -5.39 10.96 -1.52
N GLU A 83 -4.44 11.71 -0.99
CA GLU A 83 -3.97 12.97 -1.60
C GLU A 83 -3.38 12.74 -3.01
N ALA A 84 -2.56 11.70 -3.18
CA ALA A 84 -1.98 11.36 -4.47
C ALA A 84 -3.04 10.95 -5.50
N LYS A 85 -4.08 10.20 -5.08
CA LYS A 85 -5.22 9.86 -5.94
C LYS A 85 -5.97 11.11 -6.41
N GLU A 86 -6.25 12.03 -5.49
CA GLU A 86 -6.95 13.27 -5.81
C GLU A 86 -6.13 14.17 -6.74
N TYR A 87 -4.83 14.31 -6.46
CA TYR A 87 -3.90 15.04 -7.33
C TYR A 87 -3.88 14.47 -8.75
N ASN A 88 -3.75 13.15 -8.88
CA ASN A 88 -3.72 12.48 -10.18
C ASN A 88 -5.04 12.64 -10.95
N LYS A 89 -6.18 12.56 -10.25
CA LYS A 89 -7.50 12.81 -10.83
C LYS A 89 -7.60 14.23 -11.37
N GLN A 90 -7.30 15.25 -10.56
CA GLN A 90 -7.37 16.65 -11.00
C GLN A 90 -6.40 16.95 -12.15
N ARG A 91 -5.21 16.36 -12.12
CA ARG A 91 -4.25 16.46 -13.23
C ARG A 91 -4.82 15.87 -14.51
N TYR A 92 -5.40 14.67 -14.43
CA TYR A 92 -6.02 14.01 -15.56
C TYR A 92 -7.16 14.86 -16.13
N GLU A 93 -8.11 15.28 -15.30
CA GLU A 93 -9.25 16.13 -15.68
C GLU A 93 -8.83 17.45 -16.35
N LYS A 94 -7.73 18.08 -15.89
CA LYS A 94 -7.20 19.29 -16.52
C LYS A 94 -6.59 19.06 -17.91
N SER A 95 -5.96 17.90 -18.10
CA SER A 95 -5.27 17.57 -19.36
C SER A 95 -6.14 16.85 -20.37
N TYR A 96 -7.22 16.21 -19.91
CA TYR A 96 -8.09 15.37 -20.71
C TYR A 96 -9.32 16.16 -21.14
N MET A 97 -9.33 16.58 -22.40
CA MET A 97 -10.53 17.07 -23.08
C MET A 97 -11.00 15.93 -23.99
N GLU A 98 -12.18 15.38 -23.74
CA GLU A 98 -12.77 14.41 -24.67
C GLU A 98 -13.01 15.11 -26.01
N PRO A 99 -12.41 14.61 -27.10
CA PRO A 99 -12.71 15.15 -28.41
C PRO A 99 -14.16 14.83 -28.79
N GLU A 100 -14.97 15.85 -29.05
CA GLU A 100 -16.26 15.67 -29.70
C GLU A 100 -16.03 15.33 -31.16
N PHE A 101 -16.33 14.09 -31.55
CA PHE A 101 -16.31 13.67 -32.94
C PHE A 101 -17.68 13.90 -33.59
N LYS A 102 -17.68 14.51 -34.77
CA LYS A 102 -18.88 14.69 -35.59
C LYS A 102 -18.88 13.73 -36.77
N GLU A 103 -20.07 13.42 -37.28
CA GLU A 103 -20.22 12.62 -38.49
C GLU A 103 -19.46 13.30 -39.64
N GLY A 104 -18.45 12.62 -40.19
CA GLY A 104 -17.59 13.13 -41.26
C GLY A 104 -16.18 13.56 -40.81
N ASP A 105 -15.88 13.57 -39.50
CA ASP A 105 -14.51 13.86 -39.03
C ASP A 105 -13.54 12.73 -39.41
N GLN A 106 -12.40 13.11 -39.98
CA GLN A 106 -11.35 12.18 -40.36
C GLN A 106 -10.50 11.85 -39.13
N VAL A 107 -10.74 10.68 -38.55
CA VAL A 107 -9.95 10.15 -37.43
C VAL A 107 -8.86 9.19 -37.92
N LEU A 108 -7.70 9.25 -37.29
CA LEU A 108 -6.62 8.28 -37.51
C LEU A 108 -7.02 6.96 -36.86
N GLY A 109 -7.33 5.95 -37.67
CA GLY A 109 -7.50 4.58 -37.21
C GLY A 109 -6.16 3.96 -36.88
N THR A 110 -6.04 3.38 -35.69
CA THR A 110 -4.89 2.54 -35.28
C THR A 110 -4.88 1.22 -36.02
#